data_AF-A0A132A153-F1
#
_entry.id   AF-A0A132A153-F1
#
_cell.length_a   1.000
_cell.length_b   1.000
_cell.length_c   1.000
_cell.angle_alpha   90.00
_cell.angle_beta   90.00
_cell.angle_gamma   90.00
#
_symmetry.space_group_name_H-M   'P 1'
#
loop_
_entity.id
_entity.type
_entity.pdbx_description
1 polymer ?
#
loop_
_entity_poly.entity_id
_entity_poly.type
_entity_poly.pdbx_seq_one_letter_code
_entity_poly.pdbx_strand_id
1 'polypeptide(L)'
;MPNTSLPSASSINNRIRNNAHSDTDSGSLHLNDPLKKRWMVVASDCDYEEMVMLLKKDPKLSEFCDTIMGYSALHWAAKFNKPEIIKLIAGTFKADPNLKSFTGQTPLHIAAEFKNEDIMKILVYHYGQLNYFILSISLIIIVFRS
;
A
#
# COMPACT_ATOMS: atom_id res chain seq x y z
N MET A 1 30.53 -37.09 31.32
CA MET A 1 31.24 -35.83 31.04
C MET A 1 30.43 -35.06 30.01
N PRO A 2 29.81 -33.92 30.36
CA PRO A 2 29.12 -33.07 29.39
C PRO A 2 30.15 -32.14 28.72
N ASN A 3 30.26 -32.23 27.40
CA ASN A 3 31.11 -31.34 26.62
C ASN A 3 30.40 -29.99 26.46
N THR A 4 30.95 -28.96 27.10
CA THR A 4 30.58 -27.56 26.96
C THR A 4 31.26 -26.99 25.72
N SER A 5 30.49 -26.70 24.69
CA SER A 5 30.90 -25.78 23.61
C SER A 5 29.74 -24.84 23.30
N LEU A 6 29.89 -23.59 23.77
CA LEU A 6 29.06 -22.45 23.37
C LEU A 6 29.07 -22.30 21.84
N PRO A 7 27.94 -21.95 21.20
CA PRO A 7 27.96 -21.20 19.96
C PRO A 7 27.99 -19.69 20.27
N SER A 8 29.13 -19.07 19.98
CA SER A 8 29.30 -17.62 19.94
C SER A 8 28.42 -16.98 18.86
N ALA A 9 27.95 -15.77 19.17
CA ALA A 9 27.06 -14.94 18.37
C ALA A 9 27.54 -14.70 16.93
N SER A 10 26.69 -15.00 15.95
CA SER A 10 26.54 -14.24 14.70
C SER A 10 25.44 -14.87 13.85
N SER A 11 24.64 -14.01 13.20
CA SER A 11 23.64 -14.35 12.18
C SER A 11 22.28 -14.79 12.76
N ILE A 12 21.48 -13.89 13.35
CA ILE A 12 20.60 -12.98 12.58
C ILE A 12 20.41 -13.51 11.15
N ASN A 13 19.66 -14.61 11.02
CA ASN A 13 19.26 -15.10 9.70
C ASN A 13 17.74 -15.15 9.61
N ASN A 14 17.28 -14.46 8.58
CA ASN A 14 16.01 -14.65 7.87
C ASN A 14 14.79 -13.86 8.36
N ARG A 15 14.99 -12.56 8.62
CA ARG A 15 14.06 -11.55 8.10
C ARG A 15 14.60 -10.96 6.80
N ILE A 16 14.83 -11.82 5.82
CA ILE A 16 14.81 -11.39 4.43
C ILE A 16 13.33 -11.17 4.12
N ARG A 17 12.84 -9.98 4.51
CA ARG A 17 11.72 -9.37 3.78
C ARG A 17 12.25 -9.27 2.36
N ASN A 18 11.71 -10.12 1.49
CA ASN A 18 11.84 -10.04 0.06
C ASN A 18 11.32 -8.67 -0.37
N ASN A 19 12.19 -7.67 -0.25
CA ASN A 19 12.11 -6.43 -0.97
C ASN A 19 12.58 -6.78 -2.38
N ALA A 20 11.71 -7.51 -3.10
CA ALA A 20 11.80 -7.64 -4.54
C ALA A 20 11.42 -6.27 -5.10
N HIS A 21 12.36 -5.33 -5.00
CA HIS A 21 12.48 -4.30 -6.01
C HIS A 21 12.97 -5.06 -7.25
N SER A 22 12.01 -5.60 -8.00
CA SER A 22 12.28 -6.16 -9.30
C SER A 22 12.56 -4.98 -10.22
N ASP A 23 13.84 -4.74 -10.46
CA ASP A 23 14.33 -4.11 -11.67
C ASP A 23 13.78 -4.92 -12.86
N THR A 24 12.61 -4.55 -13.34
CA THR A 24 12.10 -5.00 -14.63
C THR A 24 11.45 -3.81 -15.31
N ASP A 25 12.21 -3.24 -16.25
CA ASP A 25 11.73 -2.78 -17.54
C ASP A 25 10.46 -3.55 -17.97
N SER A 26 9.29 -3.03 -17.61
CA SER A 26 7.99 -3.71 -17.81
C SER A 26 6.82 -2.73 -17.87
N GLY A 27 7.10 -1.45 -18.15
CA GLY A 27 6.07 -0.41 -18.32
C GLY A 27 5.09 -0.66 -19.48
N SER A 28 5.29 -1.69 -20.29
CA SER A 28 4.46 -1.99 -21.47
C SER A 28 3.73 -3.35 -21.43
N LEU A 29 3.97 -4.22 -20.44
CA LEU A 29 3.57 -5.63 -20.54
C LEU A 29 2.37 -6.06 -19.69
N HIS A 30 1.83 -5.21 -18.80
CA HIS A 30 0.73 -5.60 -17.88
C HIS A 30 -0.65 -5.02 -18.23
N LEU A 31 -0.76 -4.22 -19.29
CA LEU A 31 -2.02 -3.62 -19.76
C LEU A 31 -2.81 -4.46 -20.77
N ASN A 32 -2.35 -5.68 -21.08
CA ASN A 32 -3.06 -6.55 -22.02
C ASN A 32 -4.37 -7.12 -21.45
N ASP A 33 -4.55 -7.09 -20.12
CA ASP A 33 -5.79 -7.55 -19.52
C ASP A 33 -6.81 -6.41 -19.41
N PRO A 34 -7.91 -6.44 -20.18
CA PRO A 34 -8.92 -5.38 -20.14
C PRO A 34 -9.53 -5.20 -18.75
N LEU A 35 -9.52 -6.24 -17.89
CA LEU A 35 -10.02 -6.14 -16.52
C LEU A 35 -9.12 -5.28 -15.65
N LYS A 36 -7.80 -5.47 -15.72
CA LYS A 36 -6.83 -4.67 -14.96
C LYS A 36 -6.86 -3.21 -15.41
N LYS A 37 -6.95 -2.97 -16.71
CA LYS A 37 -7.10 -1.61 -17.25
C LYS A 37 -8.38 -0.95 -16.73
N ARG A 38 -9.51 -1.66 -16.77
CA ARG A 38 -10.79 -1.13 -16.25
C ARG A 38 -10.72 -0.87 -14.75
N TRP A 39 -10.16 -1.79 -13.98
CA TRP A 39 -9.94 -1.60 -12.55
C TRP A 39 -9.18 -0.31 -12.24
N MET A 40 -8.12 -0.01 -12.98
CA MET A 40 -7.35 1.21 -12.78
C MET A 40 -8.16 2.48 -13.04
N VAL A 41 -8.98 2.50 -14.10
CA VAL A 41 -9.87 3.65 -14.41
C VAL A 41 -10.90 3.85 -13.30
N VAL A 42 -11.56 2.77 -12.88
CA VAL A 42 -12.59 2.83 -11.84
C VAL A 42 -11.98 3.22 -10.48
N ALA A 43 -10.78 2.71 -10.16
CA ALA A 43 -10.07 3.05 -8.94
C ALA A 43 -9.65 4.54 -8.92
N SER A 44 -9.25 5.11 -10.06
CA SER A 44 -8.98 6.55 -10.15
C SER A 44 -10.24 7.41 -10.01
N ASP A 45 -11.37 6.93 -10.54
CA ASP A 45 -12.66 7.62 -10.42
C ASP A 45 -13.31 7.44 -9.04
N CYS A 46 -12.78 6.51 -8.22
CA CYS A 46 -13.30 6.15 -6.91
C CYS A 46 -14.77 5.72 -6.93
N ASP A 47 -15.17 5.00 -7.99
CA ASP A 47 -16.53 4.45 -8.09
C ASP A 47 -16.62 3.15 -7.27
N TYR A 48 -17.28 3.25 -6.12
CA TYR A 48 -17.45 2.14 -5.20
C TYR A 48 -18.19 0.94 -5.82
N GLU A 49 -19.26 1.19 -6.57
CA GLU A 49 -20.13 0.11 -7.07
C GLU A 49 -19.41 -0.71 -8.14
N GLU A 50 -18.77 -0.05 -9.10
CA GLU A 50 -17.96 -0.73 -10.11
C GLU A 50 -16.75 -1.45 -9.48
N MET A 51 -16.10 -0.86 -8.47
CA MET A 51 -15.00 -1.54 -7.77
C MET A 51 -15.46 -2.83 -7.10
N VAL A 52 -16.61 -2.83 -6.41
CA VAL A 52 -17.18 -4.04 -5.82
C VAL A 52 -17.47 -5.09 -6.89
N MET A 53 -18.04 -4.67 -8.02
CA MET A 53 -18.37 -5.57 -9.13
C MET A 53 -17.11 -6.21 -9.74
N LEU A 54 -16.04 -5.45 -9.91
CA LEU A 54 -14.77 -5.95 -10.43
C LEU A 54 -14.06 -6.87 -9.42
N LEU A 55 -14.02 -6.50 -8.15
CA LEU A 55 -13.40 -7.31 -7.10
C LEU A 55 -14.16 -8.63 -6.85
N LYS A 56 -15.48 -8.66 -7.07
CA LYS A 56 -16.26 -9.90 -7.06
C LYS A 56 -15.86 -10.85 -8.20
N LYS A 57 -15.47 -10.31 -9.36
CA LYS A 57 -15.01 -11.11 -10.50
C LYS A 57 -13.59 -11.61 -10.27
N ASP A 58 -12.70 -10.73 -9.83
CA ASP A 58 -11.33 -11.08 -9.49
C ASP A 58 -10.88 -10.33 -8.23
N PRO A 59 -10.76 -11.01 -7.08
CA PRO A 59 -10.33 -10.37 -5.84
C PRO A 59 -8.86 -9.96 -5.87
N LYS A 60 -8.04 -10.50 -6.79
CA LYS A 60 -6.62 -10.15 -6.89
C LYS A 60 -6.40 -8.72 -7.39
N LEU A 61 -7.43 -8.09 -7.95
CA LEU A 61 -7.37 -6.70 -8.41
C LEU A 61 -7.13 -5.72 -7.25
N SER A 62 -7.47 -6.07 -6.01
CA SER A 62 -7.32 -5.16 -4.85
C SER A 62 -5.88 -4.73 -4.58
N GLU A 63 -4.91 -5.59 -4.90
CA GLU A 63 -3.48 -5.33 -4.71
C GLU A 63 -2.82 -4.76 -5.97
N PHE A 64 -3.55 -4.69 -7.08
CA PHE A 64 -3.04 -4.18 -8.34
C PHE A 64 -2.75 -2.68 -8.24
N CYS A 65 -1.62 -2.26 -8.80
CA CYS A 65 -1.13 -0.90 -8.76
C CYS A 65 -0.90 -0.35 -10.17
N ASP A 66 -1.02 0.97 -10.29
CA ASP A 66 -0.80 1.68 -11.55
C ASP A 66 0.64 1.52 -12.04
N THR A 67 0.82 1.44 -13.36
CA THR A 67 2.14 1.45 -14.00
C THR A 67 2.76 2.84 -14.10
N ILE A 68 2.00 3.92 -13.83
CA ILE A 68 2.51 5.29 -13.90
C ILE A 68 3.12 5.70 -12.56
N MET A 69 2.36 5.59 -11.47
CA MET A 69 2.77 6.04 -10.13
C MET A 69 2.97 4.89 -9.13
N GLY A 70 2.62 3.65 -9.48
CA GLY A 70 2.53 2.56 -8.51
C GLY A 70 1.33 2.70 -7.57
N TYR A 71 0.33 3.50 -7.93
CA TYR A 71 -0.82 3.75 -7.06
C TYR A 71 -1.79 2.58 -7.09
N SER A 72 -1.94 1.91 -5.95
CA SER A 72 -3.05 1.01 -5.71
C SER A 72 -4.34 1.79 -5.45
N ALA A 73 -5.47 1.09 -5.50
CA ALA A 73 -6.77 1.68 -5.14
C ALA A 73 -6.82 2.29 -3.73
N LEU A 74 -6.00 1.81 -2.78
CA LEU A 74 -5.87 2.43 -1.46
C LEU A 74 -5.19 3.81 -1.52
N HIS A 75 -4.23 4.01 -2.44
CA HIS A 75 -3.60 5.32 -2.63
C HIS A 75 -4.60 6.33 -3.21
N TRP A 76 -5.40 5.92 -4.21
CA TRP A 76 -6.45 6.76 -4.78
C TRP A 76 -7.53 7.11 -3.75
N ALA A 77 -8.00 6.12 -2.99
CA ALA A 77 -8.95 6.35 -1.91
C ALA A 77 -8.39 7.29 -0.82
N ALA A 78 -7.10 7.18 -0.51
CA ALA A 78 -6.43 8.07 0.41
C ALA A 78 -6.29 9.50 -0.12
N LYS A 79 -6.06 9.67 -1.41
CA LYS A 79 -5.98 10.98 -2.07
C LYS A 79 -7.34 11.70 -2.10
N PHE A 80 -8.41 10.98 -2.45
CA PHE A 80 -9.75 11.54 -2.63
C PHE A 80 -10.64 11.50 -1.38
N ASN A 81 -10.08 11.16 -0.22
CA ASN A 81 -10.78 11.02 1.05
C ASN A 81 -12.02 10.08 0.98
N LYS A 82 -11.81 8.84 0.52
CA LYS A 82 -12.87 7.83 0.33
C LYS A 82 -12.74 6.69 1.34
N PRO A 83 -13.22 6.88 2.59
CA PRO A 83 -13.06 5.90 3.66
C PRO A 83 -13.78 4.57 3.38
N GLU A 84 -14.88 4.61 2.63
CA GLU A 84 -15.68 3.44 2.24
C GLU A 84 -14.86 2.47 1.38
N ILE A 85 -14.08 3.00 0.44
CA ILE A 85 -13.22 2.21 -0.45
C ILE A 85 -12.09 1.55 0.34
N ILE A 86 -11.52 2.24 1.32
CA ILE A 86 -10.48 1.66 2.20
C ILE A 86 -11.05 0.52 3.03
N LYS A 87 -12.23 0.69 3.63
CA LYS A 87 -12.90 -0.37 4.39
C LYS A 87 -13.23 -1.56 3.51
N LEU A 88 -13.67 -1.33 2.28
CA LEU A 88 -13.92 -2.40 1.31
C LEU A 88 -12.63 -3.18 0.99
N ILE A 89 -11.58 -2.48 0.58
CA ILE A 89 -10.37 -3.11 0.07
C ILE A 89 -9.56 -3.76 1.20
N ALA A 90 -9.29 -3.03 2.27
CA ALA A 90 -8.47 -3.52 3.38
C ALA A 90 -9.29 -4.41 4.35
N GLY A 91 -10.60 -4.17 4.50
CA GLY A 91 -11.46 -4.96 5.37
C GLY A 91 -12.01 -6.20 4.70
N THR A 92 -12.75 -6.03 3.60
CA THR A 92 -13.42 -7.14 2.92
C THR A 92 -12.44 -8.00 2.12
N PHE A 93 -11.58 -7.36 1.33
CA PHE A 93 -10.62 -8.06 0.46
C PHE A 93 -9.25 -8.28 1.11
N LYS A 94 -9.04 -7.80 2.34
CA LYS A 94 -7.81 -7.98 3.13
C LYS A 94 -6.54 -7.56 2.39
N ALA A 95 -6.63 -6.59 1.48
CA ALA A 95 -5.46 -6.08 0.79
C ALA A 95 -4.50 -5.40 1.78
N ASP A 96 -3.20 -5.44 1.50
CA ASP A 96 -2.21 -4.84 2.39
C ASP A 96 -2.38 -3.29 2.45
N PRO A 97 -2.68 -2.72 3.64
CA PRO A 97 -2.78 -1.28 3.82
C PRO A 97 -1.44 -0.54 3.68
N ASN A 98 -0.32 -1.27 3.71
CA ASN A 98 1.03 -0.72 3.66
C ASN A 98 1.69 -0.85 2.27
N LEU A 99 0.89 -1.10 1.23
CA LEU A 99 1.37 -1.11 -0.15
C LEU A 99 2.15 0.18 -0.44
N LYS A 100 3.27 0.04 -1.12
CA LYS A 100 4.13 1.17 -1.49
C LYS A 100 3.95 1.48 -2.97
N SER A 101 3.85 2.77 -3.28
CA SER A 101 3.97 3.29 -4.63
C SER A 101 5.41 3.16 -5.17
N PHE A 102 5.62 3.54 -6.43
CA PHE A 102 6.97 3.59 -7.00
C PHE A 102 7.86 4.64 -6.34
N THR A 103 7.25 5.69 -5.78
CA THR A 103 7.94 6.70 -4.96
C THR A 103 8.20 6.23 -3.52
N GLY A 104 7.78 5.01 -3.16
CA GLY A 104 7.90 4.46 -1.81
C GLY A 104 6.88 5.01 -0.82
N GLN A 105 5.92 5.82 -1.27
CA GLN A 105 4.83 6.34 -0.44
C GLN A 105 3.81 5.24 -0.16
N THR A 106 3.20 5.28 1.02
CA THR A 106 2.07 4.40 1.38
C THR A 106 0.77 5.19 1.33
N PRO A 107 -0.41 4.54 1.33
CA PRO A 107 -1.69 5.25 1.40
C PRO A 107 -1.76 6.25 2.55
N LEU A 108 -1.11 5.95 3.69
CA LEU A 108 -1.04 6.87 4.83
C LEU A 108 -0.21 8.13 4.54
N HIS A 109 0.89 8.01 3.78
CA HIS A 109 1.67 9.17 3.36
C HIS A 109 0.84 10.10 2.46
N ILE A 110 0.09 9.52 1.51
CA ILE A 110 -0.81 10.28 0.64
C ILE A 110 -1.91 10.95 1.48
N ALA A 111 -2.55 10.23 2.41
CA ALA A 111 -3.57 10.83 3.27
C ALA A 111 -3.03 12.02 4.08
N ALA A 112 -1.79 11.93 4.58
CA ALA A 112 -1.14 13.02 5.31
C ALA A 112 -0.82 14.23 4.41
N GLU A 113 -0.34 13.99 3.19
CA GLU A 113 -0.06 15.04 2.19
C GLU A 113 -1.33 15.83 1.83
N PHE A 114 -2.45 15.13 1.67
CA PHE A 114 -3.75 15.73 1.33
C PHE A 114 -4.57 16.16 2.56
N LYS A 115 -4.03 16.04 3.78
CA LYS A 115 -4.70 16.37 5.06
C LYS A 115 -6.03 15.65 5.28
N ASN A 116 -6.14 14.41 4.80
CA ASN A 116 -7.31 13.57 4.93
C ASN A 116 -7.29 12.82 6.26
N GLU A 117 -7.65 13.53 7.34
CA GLU A 117 -7.61 13.01 8.70
C GLU A 117 -8.46 11.75 8.91
N ASP A 118 -9.61 11.65 8.25
CA ASP A 118 -10.50 10.48 8.38
C ASP A 118 -9.84 9.22 7.84
N ILE A 119 -9.16 9.33 6.69
CA ILE A 119 -8.37 8.24 6.14
C ILE A 119 -7.19 7.90 7.04
N MET A 120 -6.47 8.90 7.54
CA MET A 120 -5.37 8.67 8.48
C MET A 120 -5.86 7.91 9.70
N LYS A 121 -6.98 8.31 10.30
CA LYS A 121 -7.59 7.62 11.44
C LYS A 121 -7.93 6.18 11.08
N ILE A 122 -8.56 5.93 9.94
CA ILE A 122 -8.92 4.56 9.54
C ILE A 122 -7.67 3.70 9.30
N LEU A 123 -6.71 4.19 8.51
CA LEU A 123 -5.50 3.45 8.21
C LEU A 123 -4.66 3.19 9.47
N VAL A 124 -4.57 4.14 10.40
CA VAL A 124 -3.83 3.97 11.66
C VAL A 124 -4.57 3.07 12.64
N TYR A 125 -5.88 3.28 12.82
CA TYR A 125 -6.66 2.62 13.87
C TYR A 125 -7.10 1.21 13.49
N HIS A 126 -7.49 0.99 12.23
CA HIS A 126 -8.00 -0.30 11.77
C HIS A 126 -6.94 -1.20 11.13
N TYR A 127 -5.89 -0.61 10.55
CA TYR A 127 -4.98 -1.32 9.65
C TYR A 127 -3.48 -1.09 9.93
N GLY A 128 -3.17 -0.13 10.79
CA GLY A 128 -1.83 0.31 11.11
C GLY A 128 -1.42 -0.27 12.44
N GLN A 129 -0.45 -1.20 12.43
CA GLN A 129 0.33 -1.43 13.63
C GLN A 129 1.08 -0.13 13.93
N LEU A 130 0.66 0.56 14.99
CA LEU A 130 1.20 1.82 15.49
C LEU A 130 2.73 1.87 15.37
N ASN A 131 3.21 2.58 14.35
CA ASN A 131 4.60 3.02 14.29
C ASN A 131 4.59 4.54 14.26
N TYR A 132 4.29 5.12 15.44
CA TYR A 132 4.34 6.56 15.74
C TYR A 132 5.70 7.22 15.38
N PHE A 133 6.72 6.42 15.08
CA PHE A 133 8.07 6.85 14.75
C PHE A 133 8.23 7.42 13.32
N ILE A 134 7.37 7.05 12.35
CA ILE A 134 7.50 7.53 10.95
C ILE A 134 6.73 8.85 10.72
N LEU A 135 5.70 9.11 11.53
CA LEU A 135 4.94 10.35 11.47
C LEU A 135 5.79 11.58 11.84
N SER A 136 6.84 11.44 12.64
CA SER A 136 7.69 12.58 13.00
C SER A 136 8.69 12.97 11.90
N ILE A 137 9.15 12.03 11.07
CA ILE A 137 10.21 12.30 10.09
C ILE A 137 9.64 12.71 8.73
N SER A 138 8.55 12.08 8.25
CA SER A 138 7.92 12.47 6.97
C SER A 138 7.12 13.78 7.06
N LEU A 139 6.63 14.17 8.24
CA LEU A 139 5.92 15.45 8.44
C LEU A 139 6.87 16.66 8.40
N ILE A 140 8.16 16.47 8.70
CA ILE A 140 9.17 17.55 8.64
C ILE A 140 9.56 17.87 7.20
N ILE A 141 9.58 16.89 6.28
CA ILE A 141 9.97 17.14 4.88
C ILE A 141 8.86 17.87 4.10
N ILE A 142 7.58 17.64 4.42
CA ILE A 142 6.45 18.29 3.71
C ILE A 142 6.20 19.73 4.17
N VAL A 143 6.54 20.11 5.40
CA VAL A 143 6.29 21.47 5.92
C VAL A 143 7.47 22.43 5.73
N PHE A 144 8.71 21.96 5.53
CA PHE A 144 9.90 22.83 5.46
C PHE A 144 10.41 23.19 4.05
N ARG A 145 9.63 22.94 2.98
CA ARG A 145 9.97 23.38 1.62
C ARG A 145 8.95 24.37 1.06
N SER A 146 8.85 25.52 1.73
CA SER A 146 8.39 26.80 1.15
C SER A 146 9.11 27.93 1.85
#